data_AF-A0A497JS58-F1
#
_entry.id   AF-A0A497JS58-F1
#
_cell.length_a   1.000
_cell.length_b   1.000
_cell.length_c   1.000
_cell.angle_alpha   90.00
_cell.angle_beta   90.00
_cell.angle_gamma   90.00
#
_symmetry.space_group_name_H-M   'P 1'
#
loop_
_entity.id
_entity.type
_entity.pdbx_description
1 polymer ?
#
loop_
_entity_poly.entity_id
_entity_poly.type
_entity_poly.pdbx_seq_one_letter_code
_entity_poly.pdbx_strand_id
1 'polypeptide(L)'
;MDYAFEYKSVAVQHGLKYVELPDEINLSKWELRDYYAQVNVTIRKGEEKMVIAGAPILYGLTIPKNAVHKELAIDFVQFLLSVKGREIINECGQNVIYPAYTDNVSNIPKPLKEHVVGLPS
;
A
#
# COMPACT_ATOMS: atom_id res chain seq x y z
N MET A 1 -20.74 12.03 -16.67
CA MET A 1 -19.37 11.48 -16.68
C MET A 1 -19.53 9.98 -16.80
N ASP A 2 -19.07 9.40 -17.92
CA ASP A 2 -19.39 8.01 -18.25
C ASP A 2 -18.42 7.02 -17.60
N TYR A 3 -17.14 7.39 -17.47
CA TYR A 3 -16.08 6.62 -16.81
C TYR A 3 -15.02 7.54 -16.20
N ALA A 4 -14.30 7.04 -15.20
CA ALA A 4 -13.11 7.67 -14.61
C ALA A 4 -12.11 6.59 -14.18
N PHE A 5 -10.82 6.94 -14.13
CA PHE A 5 -9.78 6.09 -13.55
C PHE A 5 -9.66 6.41 -12.06
N GLU A 6 -9.96 5.43 -11.21
CA GLU A 6 -9.91 5.55 -9.75
C GLU A 6 -9.47 4.24 -9.11
N TYR A 7 -9.03 4.31 -7.85
CA TYR A 7 -8.74 3.10 -7.08
C TYR A 7 -10.03 2.32 -6.77
N LYS A 8 -9.93 0.98 -6.75
CA LYS A 8 -11.05 0.10 -6.38
C LYS A 8 -11.70 0.47 -5.05
N SER A 9 -10.89 0.86 -4.06
CA SER A 9 -11.38 1.30 -2.75
C SER A 9 -12.32 2.50 -2.82
N VAL A 10 -12.04 3.48 -3.69
CA VAL A 10 -12.89 4.66 -3.88
C VAL A 10 -14.24 4.25 -4.46
N ALA A 11 -14.23 3.36 -5.46
CA ALA A 11 -15.46 2.84 -6.05
C ALA A 11 -16.30 2.06 -5.03
N VAL A 12 -15.67 1.18 -4.24
CA VAL A 12 -16.36 0.41 -3.17
C VAL A 12 -16.96 1.34 -2.12
N GLN A 13 -16.20 2.31 -1.61
CA GLN A 13 -16.64 3.23 -0.57
C GLN A 13 -17.83 4.12 -1.00
N HIS A 14 -17.94 4.41 -2.29
CA HIS A 14 -19.03 5.22 -2.85
C HIS A 14 -20.13 4.38 -3.51
N GLY A 15 -20.08 3.04 -3.41
CA GLY A 15 -21.06 2.15 -4.02
C GLY A 15 -21.13 2.25 -5.56
N LEU A 16 -20.04 2.63 -6.21
CA LEU A 16 -19.96 2.79 -7.65
C LEU A 16 -19.73 1.45 -8.35
N LYS A 17 -20.20 1.34 -9.59
CA LYS A 17 -19.85 0.24 -10.49
C LYS A 17 -18.42 0.44 -11.02
N TYR A 18 -17.70 -0.64 -11.24
CA TYR A 18 -16.35 -0.62 -11.78
C TYR A 18 -16.10 -1.78 -12.75
N VAL A 19 -15.08 -1.62 -13.59
CA VAL A 19 -14.53 -2.67 -14.45
C VAL A 19 -13.20 -3.09 -13.85
N GLU A 20 -13.00 -4.39 -13.64
CA GLU A 20 -11.72 -4.92 -13.19
C GLU A 20 -10.74 -4.96 -14.37
N LEU A 21 -9.63 -4.23 -14.22
CA LEU A 21 -8.55 -4.25 -15.18
C LEU A 21 -7.61 -5.45 -14.91
N PRO A 22 -7.03 -6.06 -15.96
CA PRO A 22 -6.06 -7.15 -15.82
C PRO A 22 -4.88 -6.76 -14.93
N ASP A 23 -4.29 -7.75 -14.25
CA ASP A 23 -3.17 -7.54 -13.32
C ASP A 23 -1.96 -6.91 -13.99
N GLU A 24 -1.75 -7.15 -15.28
CA GLU A 24 -0.69 -6.59 -16.10
C GLU A 24 -0.75 -5.05 -16.18
N ILE A 25 -1.92 -4.44 -16.00
CA ILE A 25 -2.08 -2.98 -16.19
C ILE A 25 -2.68 -2.26 -14.97
N ASN A 26 -3.20 -2.99 -13.98
CA ASN A 26 -3.89 -2.40 -12.84
C ASN A 26 -2.96 -1.98 -11.68
N LEU A 27 -1.65 -2.24 -11.79
CA LEU A 27 -0.61 -1.92 -10.80
C LEU A 27 -0.80 -2.58 -9.42
N SER A 28 -1.55 -3.68 -9.32
CA SER A 28 -1.90 -4.28 -8.01
C SER A 28 -0.97 -5.41 -7.53
N LYS A 29 -0.18 -6.03 -8.42
CA LYS A 29 0.62 -7.22 -8.08
C LYS A 29 2.11 -6.92 -7.95
N TRP A 30 2.71 -7.39 -6.86
CA TRP A 30 4.14 -7.24 -6.63
C TRP A 30 5.00 -7.96 -7.68
N GLU A 31 4.55 -9.15 -8.10
CA GLU A 31 5.25 -10.02 -9.04
C GLU A 31 5.39 -9.39 -10.43
N LEU A 32 4.59 -8.37 -10.73
CA LEU A 32 4.58 -7.64 -12.00
C LEU A 32 5.30 -6.29 -11.92
N ARG A 33 6.00 -5.97 -10.81
CA ARG A 33 6.69 -4.69 -10.63
C ARG A 33 7.64 -4.32 -11.78
N ASP A 34 8.38 -5.29 -12.32
CA ASP A 34 9.35 -5.06 -13.38
C ASP A 34 8.63 -4.82 -14.73
N TYR A 35 7.47 -5.44 -14.91
CA TYR A 35 6.59 -5.19 -16.04
C TYR A 35 5.98 -3.79 -15.97
N TYR A 36 5.47 -3.38 -14.80
CA TYR A 36 4.94 -2.03 -14.60
C TYR A 36 5.98 -0.93 -14.85
N ALA A 37 7.24 -1.19 -14.47
CA ALA A 37 8.35 -0.26 -14.64
C ALA A 37 8.74 0.00 -16.10
N GLN A 38 8.20 -0.75 -17.06
CA GLN A 38 8.41 -0.52 -18.49
C GLN A 38 7.82 0.81 -18.99
N VAL A 39 6.83 1.36 -18.27
CA VAL A 39 6.22 2.66 -18.58
C VAL A 39 6.62 3.68 -17.52
N ASN A 40 6.85 4.92 -17.95
CA ASN A 40 7.07 6.04 -17.06
C ASN A 40 6.31 7.29 -17.52
N VAL A 41 6.10 8.20 -16.59
CA VAL A 41 5.52 9.53 -16.83
C VAL A 41 6.50 10.57 -16.35
N THR A 42 6.75 11.60 -17.16
CA THR A 42 7.51 12.78 -16.73
C THR A 42 6.55 13.85 -16.24
N ILE A 43 6.64 14.21 -14.96
CA ILE A 43 5.87 15.29 -14.35
C ILE A 43 6.75 16.48 -14.03
N ARG A 44 6.15 17.68 -13.95
CA ARG A 44 6.83 18.89 -13.48
C ARG A 44 6.56 19.11 -12.00
N LYS A 45 7.61 19.39 -11.23
CA LYS A 45 7.55 19.81 -9.84
C LYS A 45 8.23 21.19 -9.73
N GLY A 46 7.44 22.24 -9.92
CA GLY A 46 8.00 23.58 -10.14
C GLY A 46 8.75 23.64 -11.47
N GLU A 47 10.01 24.09 -11.44
CA GLU A 47 10.88 24.13 -12.63
C GLU A 47 11.54 22.77 -12.92
N GLU A 48 11.57 21.85 -11.95
CA GLU A 48 12.20 20.55 -12.09
C GLU A 48 11.29 19.55 -12.83
N LYS A 49 11.91 18.68 -13.62
CA LYS A 49 11.25 17.50 -14.20
C LYS A 49 11.57 16.27 -13.36
N MET A 50 10.56 15.47 -13.06
CA MET A 50 10.69 14.20 -12.36
C MET A 50 10.10 13.08 -13.20
N VAL A 51 10.84 11.98 -13.34
CA VAL A 51 10.37 10.77 -14.02
C VAL A 51 9.83 9.82 -12.97
N ILE A 52 8.59 9.36 -13.15
CA ILE A 52 7.94 8.36 -12.30
C ILE A 52 7.72 7.11 -13.14
N ALA A 53 8.40 6.02 -12.81
CA ALA A 53 8.13 4.70 -13.39
C ALA A 53 6.88 4.08 -12.76
N GLY A 54 6.15 3.26 -13.54
CA GLY A 54 5.07 2.44 -13.02
C GLY A 54 5.59 1.48 -11.95
N ALA A 55 4.83 1.34 -10.87
CA ALA A 55 5.17 0.47 -9.74
C ALA A 55 3.90 -0.05 -9.08
N PRO A 56 3.96 -1.17 -8.34
CA PRO A 56 2.82 -1.67 -7.60
C PRO A 56 2.30 -0.63 -6.59
N ILE A 57 0.98 -0.48 -6.50
CA ILE A 57 0.33 0.42 -5.53
C ILE A 57 0.29 -0.28 -4.17
N LEU A 58 1.26 0.05 -3.32
CA LEU A 58 1.38 -0.47 -1.95
C LEU A 58 1.22 0.66 -0.92
N TYR A 59 0.40 0.44 0.10
CA TYR A 59 0.32 1.35 1.24
C TYR A 59 1.41 1.04 2.25
N GLY A 60 2.28 2.02 2.49
CA GLY A 60 3.30 1.98 3.53
C GLY A 60 2.88 2.74 4.78
N LEU A 61 3.31 2.27 5.95
CA LEU A 61 3.18 2.97 7.23
C LEU A 61 4.49 2.91 7.99
N THR A 62 4.70 3.84 8.93
CA THR A 62 5.88 3.83 9.80
C THR A 62 5.58 4.47 11.15
N ILE A 63 6.37 4.14 12.17
CA ILE A 63 6.42 4.85 13.45
C ILE A 63 7.65 5.77 13.40
N PRO A 64 7.48 7.11 13.33
CA PRO A 64 8.60 8.03 13.30
C PRO A 64 9.56 7.83 14.47
N LYS A 65 10.86 8.00 14.22
CA LYS A 65 11.90 7.83 15.27
C LYS A 65 11.69 8.76 16.47
N ASN A 66 11.08 9.92 16.25
CA ASN A 66 10.77 10.94 17.25
C ASN A 66 9.30 10.93 17.69
N ALA A 67 8.57 9.82 17.51
CA ALA A 67 7.19 9.69 17.97
C ALA A 67 7.10 9.91 19.50
N VAL A 68 6.36 10.93 19.91
CA VAL A 68 6.19 11.31 21.33
C VAL A 68 5.53 10.19 22.14
N HIS A 69 4.60 9.46 21.54
CA HIS A 69 3.89 8.34 22.15
C HIS A 69 4.18 7.04 21.41
N LYS A 70 5.44 6.59 21.45
CA LYS A 70 5.91 5.42 20.70
C LYS A 70 5.13 4.14 21.03
N GLU A 71 4.84 3.88 22.30
CA GLU A 71 4.10 2.67 22.70
C GLU A 71 2.67 2.66 22.16
N LEU A 72 1.95 3.80 22.23
CA LEU A 72 0.61 3.91 21.63
C LEU A 72 0.63 3.74 20.10
N ALA A 73 1.71 4.20 19.45
CA ALA A 73 1.88 3.96 18.02
C ALA A 73 2.10 2.47 17.70
N ILE A 74 2.82 1.74 18.57
CA ILE A 74 2.98 0.28 18.45
C ILE A 74 1.62 -0.41 18.61
N ASP A 75 0.84 -0.04 19.63
CA ASP A 75 -0.50 -0.59 19.86
C ASP A 75 -1.44 -0.36 18.67
N PHE A 76 -1.40 0.84 18.08
CA PHE A 76 -2.17 1.16 16.88
C PHE A 76 -1.77 0.30 15.69
N VAL A 77 -0.46 0.15 15.42
CA VAL A 77 0.01 -0.68 14.31
C VAL A 77 -0.34 -2.15 14.55
N GLN A 78 -0.27 -2.63 15.80
CA GLN A 78 -0.68 -3.99 16.15
C GLN A 78 -2.17 -4.20 15.89
N PHE A 79 -3.02 -3.24 16.25
CA PHE A 79 -4.45 -3.28 15.93
C PHE A 79 -4.68 -3.29 14.41
N LEU A 80 -4.01 -2.42 13.66
CA LEU A 80 -4.13 -2.33 12.21
C LEU A 80 -3.77 -3.66 11.53
N LEU A 81 -2.71 -4.33 12.01
CA LEU A 81 -2.27 -5.61 11.48
C LEU A 81 -3.03 -6.82 12.04
N SER A 82 -3.89 -6.64 13.06
CA SER A 82 -4.71 -7.71 13.64
C SER A 82 -5.78 -8.23 12.66
N VAL A 83 -6.43 -9.34 12.99
CA VAL A 83 -7.58 -9.85 12.22
C VAL A 83 -8.62 -8.75 12.00
N LYS A 84 -8.97 -8.00 13.06
CA LYS A 84 -10.00 -6.96 12.96
C LYS A 84 -9.58 -5.78 12.08
N GLY A 85 -8.32 -5.35 12.18
CA GLY A 85 -7.79 -4.29 11.32
C GLY A 85 -7.81 -4.68 9.84
N ARG A 86 -7.44 -5.93 9.55
CA ARG A 86 -7.48 -6.49 8.18
C ARG A 86 -8.90 -6.64 7.64
N GLU A 87 -9.87 -7.01 8.47
CA GLU A 87 -11.29 -7.02 8.07
C GLU A 87 -11.75 -5.63 7.62
N ILE A 88 -11.48 -4.59 8.43
CA ILE A 88 -11.85 -3.21 8.13
C ILE A 88 -11.25 -2.75 6.79
N ILE A 89 -9.97 -3.05 6.54
CA ILE A 89 -9.29 -2.68 5.28
C ILE A 89 -9.95 -3.36 4.07
N ASN A 90 -10.28 -4.66 4.17
CA ASN A 90 -10.96 -5.39 3.11
C ASN A 90 -12.38 -4.85 2.85
N GLU A 91 -13.14 -4.53 3.91
CA GLU A 91 -14.47 -3.92 3.81
C GLU A 91 -14.42 -2.55 3.10
N CYS A 92 -13.33 -1.80 3.27
CA CYS A 92 -13.06 -0.56 2.55
C CYS A 92 -12.59 -0.74 1.09
N GLY A 93 -12.56 -1.98 0.58
CA GLY A 93 -12.19 -2.29 -0.80
C GLY A 93 -10.68 -2.25 -1.08
N GLN A 94 -9.85 -2.32 -0.03
CA GLN A 94 -8.40 -2.41 -0.14
C GLN A 94 -7.93 -3.84 0.12
N ASN A 95 -7.08 -4.37 -0.77
CA ASN A 95 -6.52 -5.70 -0.61
C ASN A 95 -5.46 -5.68 0.50
N VAL A 96 -5.65 -6.53 1.50
CA VAL A 96 -4.69 -6.66 2.61
C VAL A 96 -3.49 -7.53 2.22
N ILE A 97 -2.30 -7.10 2.62
CA ILE A 97 -1.07 -7.90 2.56
C ILE A 97 -0.76 -8.40 3.96
N TYR A 98 -0.79 -9.72 4.15
CA TYR A 98 -0.46 -10.35 5.43
C TYR A 98 0.30 -11.67 5.25
N PRO A 99 1.44 -11.89 5.95
CA PRO A 99 2.16 -10.91 6.78
C PRO A 99 2.55 -9.66 5.98
N ALA A 100 2.56 -8.49 6.64
CA ALA A 100 2.90 -7.24 5.96
C ALA A 100 4.39 -7.20 5.59
N TYR A 101 4.76 -6.47 4.55
CA TYR A 101 6.17 -6.35 4.16
C TYR A 101 6.90 -5.28 4.96
N THR A 102 8.18 -5.51 5.21
CA THR A 102 9.12 -4.51 5.75
C THR A 102 10.44 -4.54 5.00
N ASP A 103 11.06 -3.37 4.87
CA ASP A 103 12.41 -3.18 4.38
C ASP A 103 13.47 -3.72 5.36
N ASN A 104 13.18 -3.73 6.66
CA ASN A 104 14.13 -4.16 7.67
C ASN A 104 13.46 -4.73 8.94
N VAL A 105 13.30 -6.06 8.97
CA VAL A 105 12.74 -6.83 10.10
C VAL A 105 13.47 -6.57 11.43
N SER A 106 14.78 -6.26 11.40
CA SER A 106 15.57 -6.04 12.62
C SER A 106 15.18 -4.76 13.36
N ASN A 107 14.68 -3.76 12.63
CA ASN A 107 14.25 -2.46 13.15
C ASN A 107 12.80 -2.46 13.68
N ILE A 108 12.07 -3.56 13.49
CA ILE A 108 10.67 -3.66 13.90
C ILE A 108 10.56 -3.91 15.42
N PRO A 109 9.72 -3.15 16.14
CA PRO A 109 9.45 -3.39 17.55
C PRO A 109 9.00 -4.84 17.81
N LYS A 110 9.45 -5.43 18.93
CA LYS A 110 9.17 -6.84 19.26
C LYS A 110 7.69 -7.25 19.10
N PRO A 111 6.69 -6.45 19.55
CA PRO A 111 5.27 -6.83 19.40
C PRO A 111 4.78 -6.93 17.96
N LEU A 112 5.49 -6.34 17.00
CA LEU A 112 5.07 -6.29 15.59
C LEU A 112 5.81 -7.31 14.72
N LYS A 113 6.85 -7.98 15.24
CA LYS A 113 7.72 -8.85 14.44
C LYS A 113 7.01 -10.06 13.85
N GLU A 114 5.99 -10.59 14.52
CA GLU A 114 5.21 -11.73 14.03
C GLU A 114 4.23 -11.37 12.89
N HIS A 115 3.96 -10.07 12.72
CA HIS A 115 3.02 -9.58 11.71
C HIS A 115 3.69 -9.17 10.40
N VAL A 116 5.03 -9.27 10.31
CA VAL A 116 5.79 -8.77 9.18
C VAL A 116 6.80 -9.78 8.65
N VAL A 117 7.09 -9.67 7.35
CA VAL A 117 8.15 -10.40 6.66
C VAL A 117 8.97 -9.45 5.79
N GLY A 118 10.17 -9.85 5.41
CA GLY A 118 10.99 -9.05 4.48
C GLY A 118 10.29 -8.86 3.14
N LEU A 119 10.52 -7.70 2.51
CA LEU A 119 10.04 -7.42 1.15
C LEU A 119 10.48 -8.55 0.20
N PRO A 120 9.57 -9.16 -0.58
CA PRO A 120 9.93 -10.20 -1.53
C PRO A 120 10.89 -9.67 -2.60
N SER A 121 11.83 -10.53 -3.01
CA SER A 121 12.85 -10.24 -4.01
C SER A 121 12.29 -10.01 -5.40
#